data_AF-A0A6G0MHM5-F1
#
_entry.id   AF-A0A6G0MHM5-F1
#
_cell.length_a   1.000
_cell.length_b   1.000
_cell.length_c   1.000
_cell.angle_alpha   90.00
_cell.angle_beta   90.00
_cell.angle_gamma   90.00
#
_symmetry.space_group_name_H-M   'P 1'
#
loop_
_entity.id
_entity.type
_entity.pdbx_description
1 polymer ?
#
loop_
_entity_poly.entity_id
_entity_poly.type
_entity_poly.pdbx_seq_one_letter_code
_entity_poly.pdbx_strand_id
1 'polypeptide(L)'
;MRQLVNHEEVPIPAKEYCRSWVAACTTEDGSTRDRQLAKDPQRWLRLRGLYTAAPMCSCPPGVTEDSWRVMHTLPHVVWAWSVTPWGTYPRTQLGSIYQVHPAVQQACEKIVDKGEWGATVMLPSGVTWEDRMVAMATGLAATAQY
;
A
#
# COMPACT_ATOMS: atom_id res chain seq x y z
N MET A 1 -0.71 7.72 -9.05
CA MET A 1 -0.18 8.51 -10.18
C MET A 1 -1.11 9.64 -10.60
N ARG A 2 -2.36 9.38 -11.03
CA ARG A 2 -3.31 10.44 -11.44
C ARG A 2 -3.53 11.51 -10.36
N GLN A 3 -3.64 11.11 -9.09
CA GLN A 3 -3.74 12.05 -7.97
C GLN A 3 -2.52 12.98 -7.85
N LEU A 4 -1.29 12.48 -8.07
CA LEU A 4 -0.06 13.30 -7.99
C LEU A 4 0.01 14.38 -9.07
N VAL A 5 -0.59 14.16 -10.24
CA VAL A 5 -0.61 15.14 -11.34
C VAL A 5 -1.35 16.42 -10.92
N ASN A 6 -2.31 16.30 -10.00
CA ASN A 6 -3.20 17.38 -9.58
C ASN A 6 -2.77 18.06 -8.28
N HIS A 7 -1.79 17.52 -7.55
CA HIS A 7 -1.29 18.13 -6.31
C HIS A 7 -0.37 19.31 -6.60
N GLU A 8 -0.64 20.47 -5.99
CA GLU A 8 0.15 21.69 -6.18
C GLU A 8 1.61 21.50 -5.78
N GLU A 9 1.86 20.79 -4.68
CA GLU A 9 3.19 20.52 -4.10
C GLU A 9 4.10 19.64 -4.97
N VAL A 10 3.57 18.99 -6.01
CA VAL A 10 4.36 18.13 -6.89
C VAL A 10 5.11 19.00 -7.91
N PRO A 11 6.46 18.89 -8.02
CA PRO A 11 7.25 19.64 -8.99
C PRO A 11 6.79 19.43 -10.43
N ILE A 12 6.91 20.46 -11.27
CA ILE A 12 6.51 20.41 -12.70
C ILE A 12 7.14 19.20 -13.42
N PRO A 13 8.45 18.89 -13.28
CA PRO A 13 9.04 17.71 -13.93
C PRO A 13 8.40 16.39 -13.49
N ALA A 14 7.99 16.28 -12.22
CA ALA A 14 7.31 15.10 -11.70
C ALA A 14 5.87 14.98 -12.23
N LYS A 15 5.16 16.11 -12.42
CA LYS A 15 3.83 16.15 -13.04
C LYS A 15 3.89 15.72 -14.51
N GLU A 16 4.83 16.25 -15.29
CA GLU A 16 5.03 15.88 -16.69
C GLU A 16 5.38 14.40 -16.84
N TYR A 17 6.29 13.91 -16.00
CA TYR A 17 6.65 12.50 -15.96
C TYR A 17 5.44 11.61 -15.62
N CYS A 18 4.64 11.98 -14.62
CA CYS A 18 3.40 11.27 -14.28
C CYS A 18 2.40 11.26 -15.45
N ARG A 19 2.24 12.36 -16.18
CA ARG A 19 1.34 12.43 -17.36
C ARG A 19 1.80 11.49 -18.47
N SER A 20 3.09 11.53 -18.81
CA SER A 20 3.69 10.62 -19.80
C SER A 20 3.52 9.15 -19.39
N TRP A 21 3.73 8.84 -18.11
CA TRP A 21 3.59 7.48 -17.62
C TRP A 21 2.13 7.03 -17.63
N VAL A 22 1.17 7.87 -17.21
CA VAL A 22 -0.26 7.55 -17.30
C VAL A 22 -0.65 7.27 -18.74
N ALA A 23 -0.23 8.09 -19.70
CA ALA A 23 -0.51 7.86 -21.12
C ALA A 23 0.05 6.52 -21.62
N ALA A 24 1.25 6.14 -21.18
CA ALA A 24 1.88 4.87 -21.52
C ALA A 24 1.18 3.65 -20.90
N CYS A 25 0.41 3.81 -19.82
CA CYS A 25 -0.37 2.76 -19.17
C CYS A 25 -1.83 2.71 -19.63
N THR A 26 -2.26 3.60 -20.53
CA THR A 26 -3.65 3.69 -21.00
C THR A 26 -3.76 3.50 -22.50
N THR A 27 -2.81 2.78 -23.11
CA THR A 27 -3.03 2.27 -24.47
C THR A 27 -4.24 1.34 -24.47
N GLU A 28 -5.04 1.39 -25.55
CA GLU A 28 -6.39 0.80 -25.62
C GLU A 28 -6.46 -0.64 -25.06
N ASP A 29 -7.49 -0.87 -24.22
CA ASP A 29 -7.89 -2.13 -23.58
C ASP A 29 -7.09 -2.72 -22.41
N GLY A 30 -6.34 -1.92 -21.64
CA GLY A 30 -5.91 -2.32 -20.28
C GLY A 30 -5.14 -3.65 -20.28
N SER A 31 -4.18 -3.71 -21.18
CA SER A 31 -3.39 -4.88 -21.51
C SER A 31 -2.52 -5.36 -20.33
N THR A 32 -2.06 -6.61 -20.39
CA THR A 32 -1.03 -7.11 -19.46
C THR A 32 0.22 -6.23 -19.45
N ARG A 33 0.54 -5.60 -20.59
CA ARG A 33 1.62 -4.63 -20.73
C ARG A 33 1.36 -3.38 -19.89
N ASP A 34 0.13 -2.84 -19.86
CA ASP A 34 -0.21 -1.67 -19.04
C ASP A 34 -0.04 -1.97 -17.54
N ARG A 35 -0.45 -3.17 -17.11
CA ARG A 35 -0.23 -3.63 -15.73
C ARG A 35 1.25 -3.78 -15.39
N GLN A 36 2.07 -4.28 -16.32
CA GLN A 36 3.52 -4.37 -16.13
C GLN A 36 4.16 -2.97 -16.05
N LEU A 37 3.78 -2.05 -16.94
CA LEU A 37 4.27 -0.67 -16.94
C LEU A 37 3.86 0.11 -15.68
N ALA A 38 2.66 -0.12 -15.15
CA ALA A 38 2.22 0.49 -13.89
C ALA A 38 2.99 -0.05 -12.67
N LYS A 39 3.45 -1.31 -12.74
CA LYS A 39 4.21 -1.99 -11.68
C LYS A 39 5.73 -1.79 -11.80
N ASP A 40 6.22 -1.20 -12.90
CA ASP A 40 7.65 -1.07 -13.20
C ASP A 40 8.41 -0.33 -12.07
N PRO A 41 9.30 -1.03 -11.34
CA PRO A 41 10.04 -0.45 -10.23
C PRO A 41 10.93 0.73 -10.64
N GLN A 42 11.53 0.69 -11.83
CA GLN A 42 12.41 1.75 -12.30
C GLN A 42 11.65 3.05 -12.52
N ARG A 43 10.40 2.95 -12.97
CA ARG A 43 9.55 4.13 -13.16
C ARG A 43 9.16 4.80 -11.84
N TRP A 44 8.88 4.01 -10.81
CA TRP A 44 8.61 4.52 -9.46
C TRP A 44 9.86 5.14 -8.83
N LEU A 45 11.04 4.51 -9.00
CA LEU A 45 12.31 5.06 -8.54
C LEU A 45 12.62 6.40 -9.22
N ARG A 46 12.41 6.49 -10.54
CA ARG A 46 12.58 7.75 -11.27
C ARG A 46 11.63 8.84 -10.77
N LEU A 47 10.37 8.51 -10.49
CA LEU A 47 9.42 9.45 -9.91
C LEU A 47 9.89 9.97 -8.54
N ARG A 48 10.44 9.09 -7.70
CA ARG A 48 11.05 9.46 -6.40
C ARG A 48 12.25 10.39 -6.53
N GLY A 49 13.07 10.21 -7.56
CA GLY A 49 14.16 11.14 -7.88
C GLY A 49 13.68 12.53 -8.27
N LEU A 50 12.48 12.66 -8.85
CA LEU A 50 11.86 13.94 -9.22
C LEU A 50 11.03 14.56 -8.09
N TYR A 51 10.47 13.73 -7.21
CA TYR A 51 9.64 14.15 -6.08
C TYR A 51 9.82 13.15 -4.95
N THR A 52 10.59 13.52 -3.92
CA THR A 52 10.95 12.61 -2.83
C THR A 52 9.75 12.18 -1.99
N ALA A 53 8.68 12.97 -1.94
CA ALA A 53 7.41 12.60 -1.31
C ALA A 53 6.52 11.72 -2.21
N ALA A 54 6.99 11.31 -3.39
CA ALA A 54 6.25 10.40 -4.24
C ALA A 54 6.02 9.04 -3.55
N PRO A 55 4.92 8.35 -3.90
CA PRO A 55 4.62 7.00 -3.44
C PRO A 55 5.73 6.01 -3.78
N MET A 56 6.00 5.07 -2.87
CA MET A 56 6.88 3.93 -3.11
C MET A 56 6.07 2.73 -3.62
N CYS A 57 5.11 2.93 -4.53
CA CYS A 57 4.24 1.85 -5.01
C CYS A 57 4.97 0.72 -5.76
N SER A 58 6.27 0.87 -6.05
CA SER A 58 7.15 -0.24 -6.41
C SER A 58 7.51 -1.10 -5.21
N CYS A 59 7.65 -2.41 -5.43
CA CYS A 59 8.22 -3.31 -4.42
C CYS A 59 9.57 -2.73 -3.92
N PRO A 60 9.70 -2.40 -2.62
CA PRO A 60 10.94 -1.82 -2.13
C PRO A 60 12.10 -2.81 -2.23
N PRO A 61 13.36 -2.35 -2.36
CA PRO A 61 14.52 -3.23 -2.33
C PRO A 61 14.57 -4.06 -1.04
N GLY A 62 14.88 -5.35 -1.16
CA GLY A 62 14.92 -6.28 -0.03
C GLY A 62 13.56 -6.83 0.41
N VAL A 63 12.47 -6.40 -0.22
CA VAL A 63 11.12 -6.95 0.01
C VAL A 63 10.78 -7.94 -1.09
N THR A 64 10.30 -9.13 -0.72
CA THR A 64 9.82 -10.11 -1.70
C THR A 64 8.51 -9.64 -2.33
N GLU A 65 8.23 -10.05 -3.57
CA GLU A 65 6.98 -9.67 -4.24
C GLU A 65 5.75 -10.17 -3.46
N ASP A 66 5.84 -11.34 -2.83
CA ASP A 66 4.75 -11.91 -2.03
C ASP A 66 4.51 -11.14 -0.73
N SER A 67 5.57 -10.73 -0.01
CA SER A 67 5.43 -9.82 1.15
C SER A 67 4.83 -8.48 0.73
N TRP A 68 5.20 -7.99 -0.45
CA TRP A 68 4.65 -6.75 -1.00
C TRP A 68 3.16 -6.87 -1.37
N ARG A 69 2.74 -8.02 -1.91
CA ARG A 69 1.32 -8.32 -2.17
C ARG A 69 0.53 -8.37 -0.86
N VAL A 70 1.02 -9.09 0.15
CA VAL A 70 0.39 -9.16 1.47
C VAL A 70 0.22 -7.76 2.06
N MET A 71 1.24 -6.91 1.97
CA MET A 71 1.18 -5.53 2.46
C MET A 71 0.03 -4.71 1.82
N HIS A 72 -0.28 -4.94 0.54
CA HIS A 72 -1.43 -4.31 -0.12
C HIS A 72 -2.77 -4.92 0.29
N THR A 73 -2.77 -6.15 0.80
CA THR A 73 -3.95 -6.85 1.29
C THR A 73 -4.29 -6.47 2.72
N LEU A 74 -3.31 -6.20 3.59
CA LEU A 74 -3.54 -5.89 5.01
C LEU A 74 -4.61 -4.81 5.26
N PRO A 75 -4.62 -3.65 4.54
CA PRO A 75 -5.64 -2.62 4.74
C PRO A 75 -7.08 -3.07 4.46
N HIS A 76 -7.26 -4.19 3.78
CA HIS A 76 -8.58 -4.73 3.41
C HIS A 76 -9.04 -5.87 4.31
N VAL A 77 -8.10 -6.67 4.81
CA VAL A 77 -8.42 -7.91 5.54
C VAL A 77 -8.20 -7.79 7.04
N VAL A 78 -7.35 -6.87 7.47
CA VAL A 78 -7.11 -6.61 8.89
C VAL A 78 -8.16 -5.60 9.36
N TRP A 79 -9.16 -6.09 10.09
CA TRP A 79 -10.26 -5.26 10.59
C TRP A 79 -9.78 -4.04 11.40
N ALA A 80 -8.80 -4.24 12.27
CA ALA A 80 -8.26 -3.16 13.10
C ALA A 80 -7.22 -2.29 12.34
N TRP A 81 -7.04 -2.47 11.03
CA TRP A 81 -5.98 -1.78 10.29
C TRP A 81 -6.05 -0.27 10.48
N SER A 82 -7.21 0.34 10.24
CA SER A 82 -7.41 1.81 10.27
C SER A 82 -7.07 2.46 11.63
N VAL A 83 -7.12 1.70 12.72
CA VAL A 83 -6.82 2.18 14.08
C VAL A 83 -5.43 1.81 14.56
N THR A 84 -4.66 1.05 13.78
CA THR A 84 -3.23 0.88 14.04
C THR A 84 -2.47 2.19 13.79
N PRO A 85 -1.28 2.40 14.41
CA PRO A 85 -0.45 3.58 14.14
C PRO A 85 -0.14 3.80 12.66
N TRP A 86 -0.12 2.75 11.84
CA TRP A 86 0.12 2.80 10.39
C TRP A 86 -1.16 2.78 9.55
N GLY A 87 -2.32 2.52 10.16
CA GLY A 87 -3.62 2.50 9.51
C GLY A 87 -4.06 3.80 8.88
N THR A 88 -3.57 4.90 9.46
CA THR A 88 -3.85 6.28 9.08
C THR A 88 -2.97 6.77 7.93
N TYR A 89 -1.93 6.02 7.57
CA TYR A 89 -1.01 6.41 6.51
C TYR A 89 -1.65 6.16 5.13
N PRO A 90 -1.39 7.04 4.15
CA PRO A 90 -1.83 6.81 2.78
C PRO A 90 -1.32 5.47 2.24
N ARG A 91 -2.15 4.75 1.48
CA ARG A 91 -1.78 3.47 0.84
C ARG A 91 -0.56 3.58 -0.08
N THR A 92 -0.30 4.79 -0.56
CA THR A 92 0.88 5.15 -1.34
C THR A 92 2.20 5.04 -0.55
N GLN A 93 2.13 4.95 0.78
CA GLN A 93 3.27 4.88 1.69
C GLN A 93 3.45 3.50 2.32
N LEU A 94 2.72 2.47 1.89
CA LEU A 94 2.86 1.10 2.39
C LEU A 94 4.31 0.59 2.33
N GLY A 95 5.09 1.00 1.34
CA GLY A 95 6.51 0.64 1.22
C GLY A 95 7.35 1.20 2.37
N SER A 96 7.13 2.47 2.73
CA SER A 96 7.78 3.10 3.87
C SER A 96 7.38 2.43 5.18
N ILE A 97 6.10 2.11 5.34
CA ILE A 97 5.58 1.44 6.54
C ILE A 97 6.26 0.08 6.72
N TYR A 98 6.38 -0.70 5.64
CA TYR A 98 7.05 -2.00 5.66
C TYR A 98 8.52 -1.88 6.11
N GLN A 99 9.25 -0.87 5.63
CA GLN A 99 10.67 -0.69 5.95
C GLN A 99 10.93 -0.16 7.37
N VAL A 100 10.01 0.63 7.92
CA VAL A 100 10.21 1.34 9.20
C VAL A 100 9.61 0.58 10.39
N HIS A 101 8.64 -0.31 10.16
CA HIS A 101 7.90 -0.97 11.24
C HIS A 101 8.09 -2.51 11.25
N PRO A 102 8.99 -3.05 12.10
CA PRO A 102 9.29 -4.49 12.15
C PRO A 102 8.09 -5.38 12.44
N ALA A 103 7.10 -4.89 13.19
CA ALA A 103 5.88 -5.64 13.47
C ALA A 103 5.05 -5.92 12.20
N VAL A 104 5.01 -4.94 11.27
CA VAL A 104 4.34 -5.08 9.97
C VAL A 104 5.14 -6.01 9.06
N GLN A 105 6.46 -5.83 9.01
CA GLN A 105 7.35 -6.72 8.27
C GLN A 105 7.19 -8.18 8.71
N GLN A 106 7.28 -8.45 10.02
CA GLN A 106 7.17 -9.78 10.58
C GLN A 106 5.79 -10.41 10.32
N ALA A 107 4.71 -9.60 10.37
CA ALA A 107 3.37 -10.08 10.02
C ALA A 107 3.30 -10.51 8.55
N CYS A 108 3.83 -9.70 7.62
CA CYS A 108 3.90 -10.05 6.21
C CYS A 108 4.72 -11.33 5.98
N GLU A 109 5.90 -11.44 6.59
CA GLU A 109 6.76 -12.62 6.47
C GLU A 109 6.08 -13.90 7.00
N LYS A 110 5.44 -13.85 8.18
CA LYS A 110 4.69 -15.00 8.72
C LYS A 110 3.51 -15.43 7.84
N ILE A 111 2.83 -14.47 7.21
CA ILE A 111 1.74 -14.78 6.28
C ILE A 111 2.29 -15.44 5.02
N VAL A 112 3.39 -14.93 4.46
CA VAL A 112 4.02 -15.49 3.26
C VAL A 112 4.56 -16.89 3.52
N ASP A 113 5.31 -17.07 4.62
CA ASP A 113 6.02 -18.32 4.90
C ASP A 113 5.09 -19.42 5.42
N LYS A 114 4.06 -19.06 6.19
CA LYS A 114 3.26 -20.03 6.97
C LYS A 114 1.74 -19.87 6.81
N GLY A 115 1.27 -18.87 6.07
CA GLY A 115 -0.16 -18.55 6.00
C GLY A 115 -0.75 -18.08 7.33
N GLU A 116 0.07 -17.66 8.29
CA GLU A 116 -0.35 -17.31 9.66
C GLU A 116 -1.00 -15.92 9.73
N TRP A 117 -2.20 -15.77 9.17
CA TRP A 117 -2.97 -14.52 9.26
C TRP A 117 -3.30 -14.10 10.70
N GLY A 118 -3.26 -15.04 11.66
CA GLY A 118 -3.38 -14.73 13.08
C GLY A 118 -2.32 -13.74 13.59
N ALA A 119 -1.16 -13.64 12.92
CA ALA A 119 -0.12 -12.68 13.26
C ALA A 119 -0.60 -11.22 13.19
N THR A 120 -1.60 -10.90 12.36
CA THR A 120 -2.12 -9.53 12.24
C THR A 120 -2.93 -9.09 13.45
N VAL A 121 -3.41 -10.02 14.28
CA VAL A 121 -4.12 -9.71 15.53
C VAL A 121 -3.18 -9.05 16.55
N MET A 122 -1.88 -9.35 16.47
CA MET A 122 -0.87 -8.81 17.37
C MET A 122 -0.40 -7.39 16.98
N LEU A 123 -0.90 -6.83 15.86
CA LEU A 123 -0.58 -5.46 15.49
C LEU A 123 -1.21 -4.50 16.53
N PRO A 124 -0.44 -3.57 17.09
CA PRO A 124 -0.95 -2.61 18.07
C PRO A 124 -2.07 -1.79 17.45
N SER A 125 -3.29 -2.00 17.92
CA SER A 125 -4.49 -1.29 17.48
C SER A 125 -5.21 -0.59 18.64
N GLY A 126 -4.87 -0.94 19.88
CA GLY A 126 -5.60 -0.49 21.06
C GLY A 126 -7.02 -1.07 21.16
N VAL A 127 -7.41 -1.95 20.23
CA VAL A 127 -8.74 -2.56 20.17
C VAL A 127 -8.69 -3.97 20.70
N THR A 128 -9.60 -4.29 21.62
CA THR A 128 -9.67 -5.60 22.26
C THR A 128 -10.44 -6.61 21.41
N TRP A 129 -10.35 -7.89 21.79
CA TRP A 129 -11.17 -8.94 21.18
C TRP A 129 -12.67 -8.73 21.43
N GLU A 130 -13.04 -8.17 22.59
CA GLU A 130 -14.43 -7.86 22.94
C GLU A 130 -15.00 -6.79 22.02
N ASP A 131 -14.25 -5.72 21.75
CA ASP A 131 -14.63 -4.68 20.79
C ASP A 131 -14.86 -5.26 19.39
N ARG A 132 -14.04 -6.24 18.99
CA ARG A 132 -14.19 -6.96 17.72
C ARG A 132 -15.49 -7.76 17.66
N MET A 133 -15.85 -8.45 18.73
CA MET A 133 -17.11 -9.20 18.79
C MET A 133 -18.33 -8.28 18.73
N VAL A 134 -18.28 -7.14 19.42
CA VAL A 134 -19.34 -6.12 19.37
C VAL A 134 -19.48 -5.53 17.96
N ALA A 135 -18.38 -5.23 17.29
CA ALA A 135 -18.39 -4.73 15.91
C ALA A 135 -18.97 -5.74 14.90
N MET A 136 -18.62 -7.03 15.06
CA MET A 136 -19.19 -8.11 14.24
C MET A 136 -20.70 -8.28 14.48
N ALA A 137 -21.14 -8.23 15.74
CA ALA A 137 -22.55 -8.32 16.10
C ALA A 137 -23.38 -7.13 15.59
N THR A 138 -22.77 -5.95 15.45
CA THR A 138 -23.43 -4.73 14.98
C THR A 138 -23.34 -4.54 13.45
N GLY A 139 -22.73 -5.48 12.72
CA GLY A 139 -22.63 -5.41 11.25
C GLY A 139 -21.62 -4.39 10.73
N LEU A 140 -20.78 -3.82 11.60
CA LEU A 140 -19.69 -2.92 11.24
C LEU A 140 -18.46 -3.72 10.79
N ALA A 141 -18.59 -4.43 9.67
CA ALA A 141 -17.42 -4.96 8.99
C ALA A 141 -16.62 -3.82 8.34
N ALA A 142 -15.29 -3.93 8.42
CA ALA A 142 -14.29 -2.93 8.04
C ALA A 142 -14.75 -2.02 6.88
N THR A 143 -15.07 -0.76 7.21
CA THR A 143 -15.35 0.27 6.23
C THR A 143 -14.05 0.60 5.49
N ALA A 144 -13.86 -0.01 4.33
CA ALA A 144 -12.88 0.46 3.36
C ALA A 144 -13.39 1.80 2.81
N GLN A 145 -12.99 2.91 3.43
CA GLN A 145 -13.19 4.23 2.86
C GLN A 145 -12.27 4.37 1.64
N TYR A 146 -12.89 4.60 0.48
CA TYR A 146 -12.26 4.72 -0.84
C TYR A 146 -11.55 6.06 -1.03
#